data_AF-A0A6N6S5Y7-F1
#
_entry.id   AF-A0A6N6S5Y7-F1
#
_cell.length_a   1.000
_cell.length_b   1.000
_cell.length_c   1.000
_cell.angle_alpha   90.00
_cell.angle_beta   90.00
_cell.angle_gamma   90.00
#
_symmetry.space_group_name_H-M   'P 1'
#
loop_
_entity.id
_entity.type
_entity.pdbx_description
1 polymer ?
#
loop_
_entity_poly.entity_id
_entity_poly.type
_entity_poly.pdbx_seq_one_letter_code
_entity_poly.pdbx_strand_id
1 'polypeptide(L)'
;CEEQVTIVGPKGRIERVRVLGPVRKYTQVEIAMTEQFKLGVHPPIRESGDIKDTPGCTLEGTAGNVKLERGVLCAWRHIHMTPDDALRYGVRDKSVVSVRVAGDRELEFGDVLVRVSPSFRLAMHLDTDEANAANVQTGAQGFVMGIQSQ
;
A
#
# COMPACT_ATOMS: atom_id res chain seq x y z
N CYS A 1 -7.68 -3.59 15.77
CA CYS A 1 -8.80 -4.08 14.94
C CYS A 1 -8.43 -5.53 14.61
N GLU A 2 -9.07 -6.47 15.30
CA GLU A 2 -8.87 -7.91 15.09
C GLU A 2 -9.79 -8.45 13.98
N GLU A 3 -10.66 -7.59 13.47
CA GLU A 3 -11.66 -7.87 12.46
C GLU A 3 -11.02 -8.25 11.13
N GLN A 4 -11.68 -9.17 10.44
CA GLN A 4 -11.31 -9.68 9.13
C GLN A 4 -12.55 -9.80 8.25
N VAL A 5 -12.33 -9.66 6.95
CA VAL A 5 -13.36 -9.83 5.91
C VAL A 5 -12.84 -10.72 4.79
N THR A 6 -13.76 -11.22 3.97
CA THR A 6 -13.44 -11.90 2.71
C THR A 6 -13.67 -10.92 1.56
N ILE A 7 -12.69 -10.79 0.67
CA ILE A 7 -12.84 -10.09 -0.61
C ILE A 7 -13.29 -11.10 -1.64
N VAL A 8 -14.38 -10.81 -2.35
CA VAL A 8 -14.90 -11.62 -3.45
C VAL A 8 -14.87 -10.81 -4.74
N GLY A 9 -14.17 -11.32 -5.74
CA GLY A 9 -14.14 -10.79 -7.10
C GLY A 9 -14.80 -11.74 -8.10
N PRO A 10 -14.85 -11.38 -9.40
CA PRO A 10 -15.52 -12.16 -10.43
C PRO A 10 -15.01 -13.60 -10.58
N LYS A 11 -13.73 -13.86 -10.30
CA LYS A 11 -13.08 -15.17 -10.50
C LYS A 11 -12.91 -15.97 -9.21
N GLY A 12 -12.85 -15.31 -8.06
CA GLY A 12 -12.49 -15.99 -6.81
C GLY A 12 -12.56 -15.08 -5.60
N ARG A 13 -12.00 -15.57 -4.49
CA ARG A 13 -12.05 -14.89 -3.19
C ARG A 13 -10.74 -14.96 -2.42
N ILE A 14 -10.55 -14.01 -1.52
CA ILE A 14 -9.44 -13.96 -0.56
C ILE A 14 -10.07 -13.80 0.83
N GLU A 15 -9.83 -14.77 1.69
CA GLU A 15 -10.38 -14.83 3.04
C GLU A 15 -9.40 -14.23 4.05
N ARG A 16 -9.90 -13.92 5.26
CA ARG A 16 -9.09 -13.47 6.40
C ARG A 16 -8.32 -12.17 6.13
N VAL A 17 -8.86 -11.30 5.28
CA VAL A 17 -8.26 -10.00 4.96
C VAL A 17 -8.46 -9.06 6.14
N ARG A 18 -7.37 -8.46 6.63
CA ARG A 18 -7.37 -7.60 7.81
C ARG A 18 -8.11 -6.29 7.56
N VAL A 19 -8.94 -5.87 8.52
CA VAL A 19 -9.51 -4.52 8.54
C VAL A 19 -8.55 -3.57 9.26
N LEU A 20 -8.21 -2.44 8.61
CA LEU A 20 -7.37 -1.40 9.18
C LEU A 20 -8.22 -0.22 9.68
N GLY A 21 -8.04 0.14 10.94
CA GLY A 21 -8.70 1.28 11.57
C GLY A 21 -7.85 2.56 11.56
N PRO A 22 -8.44 3.71 11.94
CA PRO A 22 -9.87 3.91 12.25
C PRO A 22 -10.74 3.91 10.98
N VAL A 23 -12.06 3.90 11.16
CA VAL A 23 -13.02 4.06 10.06
C VAL A 23 -12.74 5.35 9.29
N ARG A 24 -12.83 5.28 7.96
CA ARG A 24 -12.58 6.40 7.04
C ARG A 24 -13.86 6.82 6.32
N LYS A 25 -13.77 7.94 5.58
CA LYS A 25 -14.89 8.50 4.80
C LYS A 25 -15.30 7.65 3.59
N TYR A 26 -14.45 6.73 3.16
CA TYR A 26 -14.69 5.80 2.05
C TYR A 26 -14.02 4.47 2.36
N THR A 27 -14.56 3.39 1.78
CA THR A 27 -13.97 2.06 1.84
C THR A 27 -12.88 1.95 0.77
N GLN A 28 -11.72 1.43 1.16
CA GLN A 28 -10.60 1.15 0.28
C GLN A 28 -10.09 -0.26 0.56
N VAL A 29 -9.74 -0.97 -0.50
CA VAL A 29 -9.22 -2.33 -0.46
C VAL A 29 -7.88 -2.31 -1.16
N GLU A 30 -6.83 -2.64 -0.41
CA GLU A 30 -5.47 -2.74 -0.94
C GLU A 30 -5.15 -4.22 -1.15
N ILE A 31 -4.77 -4.59 -2.37
CA ILE A 31 -4.33 -5.94 -2.72
C ILE A 31 -2.93 -5.90 -3.34
N ALA A 32 -2.19 -6.99 -3.25
CA ALA A 32 -0.97 -7.17 -4.02
C ALA A 32 -1.30 -7.45 -5.50
N MET A 33 -0.34 -7.21 -6.40
CA MET A 33 -0.56 -7.45 -7.84
C MET A 33 -0.87 -8.92 -8.15
N THR A 34 -0.29 -9.87 -7.41
CA THR A 34 -0.57 -11.30 -7.59
C THR A 34 -2.01 -11.67 -7.25
N GLU A 35 -2.60 -11.00 -6.26
CA GLU A 35 -3.97 -11.26 -5.78
C GLU A 35 -5.04 -10.90 -6.81
N GLN A 36 -4.73 -9.94 -7.69
CA GLN A 36 -5.59 -9.50 -8.77
C GLN A 36 -6.06 -10.67 -9.67
N PHE A 37 -5.16 -11.63 -9.94
CA PHE A 37 -5.43 -12.79 -10.80
C PHE A 37 -6.35 -13.81 -10.15
N LYS A 38 -6.34 -13.88 -8.82
CA LYS A 38 -7.21 -14.76 -8.03
C LYS A 38 -8.62 -14.18 -7.93
N LEU A 39 -8.71 -12.88 -7.71
CA LEU A 39 -9.99 -12.16 -7.65
C LEU A 39 -10.62 -11.98 -9.03
N GLY A 40 -9.82 -11.87 -10.10
CA GLY A 40 -10.32 -11.50 -11.42
C GLY A 40 -10.68 -10.02 -11.51
N VAL A 41 -9.91 -9.18 -10.81
CA VAL A 41 -10.04 -7.73 -10.78
C VAL A 41 -8.70 -7.14 -11.22
N HIS A 42 -8.70 -6.05 -11.99
CA HIS A 42 -7.49 -5.40 -12.50
C HIS A 42 -7.39 -3.97 -11.93
N PRO A 43 -6.99 -3.81 -10.66
CA PRO A 43 -6.87 -2.50 -10.06
C PRO A 43 -5.63 -1.75 -10.55
N PRO A 44 -5.68 -0.40 -10.60
CA PRO A 44 -4.49 0.41 -10.84
C PRO A 44 -3.58 0.44 -9.60
N ILE A 45 -2.30 0.76 -9.81
CA ILE A 45 -1.38 1.16 -8.74
C ILE A 45 -1.69 2.62 -8.39
N ARG A 46 -2.00 2.90 -7.11
CA ARG A 46 -2.41 4.25 -6.65
C ARG A 46 -1.92 4.54 -5.24
N GLU A 47 -1.83 5.83 -4.93
CA GLU A 47 -1.65 6.25 -3.55
C GLU A 47 -2.91 6.02 -2.71
N SER A 48 -2.73 5.71 -1.43
CA SER A 48 -3.84 5.49 -0.51
C SER A 48 -4.72 6.74 -0.42
N GLY A 49 -5.98 6.59 -0.84
CA GLY A 49 -7.02 7.61 -0.91
C GLY A 49 -7.44 8.02 -2.31
N ASP A 50 -6.66 7.68 -3.34
CA ASP A 50 -7.06 7.89 -4.73
C ASP A 50 -7.84 6.68 -5.27
N ILE A 51 -9.13 6.65 -4.94
CA ILE A 51 -10.06 5.59 -5.35
C ILE A 51 -10.80 5.91 -6.67
N LYS A 52 -10.41 6.97 -7.38
CA LYS A 52 -11.10 7.36 -8.62
C LYS A 52 -10.75 6.40 -9.74
N ASP A 53 -11.76 5.99 -10.51
CA ASP A 53 -11.62 5.07 -11.66
C ASP A 53 -10.98 3.73 -11.27
N THR A 54 -11.26 3.28 -10.03
CA THR A 54 -10.85 1.97 -9.51
C THR A 54 -11.99 0.97 -9.61
N PRO A 55 -11.69 -0.32 -9.82
CA PRO A 55 -12.71 -1.35 -9.80
C PRO A 55 -13.27 -1.58 -8.39
N GLY A 56 -14.42 -2.26 -8.36
CA GLY A 56 -15.08 -2.71 -7.15
C GLY A 56 -14.80 -4.17 -6.79
N CYS A 57 -15.38 -4.60 -5.67
CA CYS A 57 -15.44 -6.00 -5.22
C CYS A 57 -16.63 -6.17 -4.26
N THR A 58 -16.91 -7.39 -3.83
CA THR A 58 -17.81 -7.64 -2.70
C THR A 58 -16.99 -7.93 -1.46
N LEU A 59 -17.31 -7.26 -0.35
CA LEU A 59 -16.76 -7.57 0.97
C LEU A 59 -17.78 -8.39 1.76
N GLU A 60 -17.37 -9.54 2.26
CA GLU A 60 -18.18 -10.40 3.13
C GLU A 60 -17.61 -10.38 4.55
N GLY A 61 -18.42 -9.97 5.51
CA GLY A 61 -18.11 -10.02 6.95
C GLY A 61 -19.06 -10.97 7.68
N THR A 62 -18.91 -11.06 9.00
CA THR A 62 -19.73 -11.95 9.84
C THR A 62 -21.21 -11.58 9.88
N ALA A 63 -21.53 -10.29 9.66
CA ALA A 63 -22.88 -9.76 9.74
C ALA A 63 -23.57 -9.58 8.36
N GLY A 64 -22.90 -9.94 7.27
CA GLY A 64 -23.44 -9.77 5.91
C GLY A 64 -22.38 -9.37 4.89
N ASN A 65 -22.84 -8.88 3.74
CA ASN A 65 -21.97 -8.48 2.65
C ASN A 65 -22.30 -7.07 2.16
N VAL A 66 -21.31 -6.42 1.55
CA VAL A 66 -21.46 -5.13 0.86
C VAL A 66 -20.76 -5.18 -0.49
N LYS A 67 -21.47 -4.82 -1.54
CA LYS A 67 -20.89 -4.64 -2.87
C LYS A 67 -20.32 -3.23 -2.98
N LEU A 68 -19.03 -3.13 -3.30
CA LEU A 68 -18.36 -1.89 -3.64
C LEU A 68 -18.36 -1.73 -5.16
N GLU A 69 -18.73 -0.55 -5.65
CA GLU A 69 -18.64 -0.22 -7.07
C GLU A 69 -17.25 0.34 -7.44
N ARG A 70 -16.45 0.75 -6.45
CA ARG A 70 -15.07 1.21 -6.59
C ARG A 70 -14.29 1.03 -5.28
N GLY A 71 -12.97 1.19 -5.33
CA GLY A 71 -12.10 1.28 -4.15
C GLY A 71 -11.03 0.20 -4.04
N VAL A 72 -10.93 -0.72 -5.00
CA VAL A 72 -9.87 -1.73 -5.03
C VAL A 72 -8.65 -1.17 -5.76
N LEU A 73 -7.49 -1.16 -5.10
CA LEU A 73 -6.23 -0.66 -5.65
C LEU A 73 -5.05 -1.56 -5.29
N CYS A 74 -3.97 -1.49 -6.07
CA CYS A 74 -2.65 -1.92 -5.62
C CYS A 74 -1.96 -0.74 -4.95
N ALA A 75 -1.46 -0.92 -3.74
CA ALA A 75 -0.85 0.16 -2.99
C ALA A 75 0.46 0.61 -3.66
N TRP A 76 0.55 1.89 -4.01
CA TRP A 76 1.83 2.46 -4.44
C TRP A 76 2.77 2.51 -3.23
N ARG A 77 3.95 1.86 -3.31
CA ARG A 77 5.01 1.96 -2.31
C ARG A 77 5.27 3.41 -1.90
N HIS A 78 5.40 3.64 -0.61
CA HIS A 78 5.58 5.00 -0.09
C HIS A 78 6.31 5.03 1.25
N ILE A 79 6.85 6.20 1.58
CA ILE A 79 7.43 6.48 2.89
C ILE A 79 6.53 7.48 3.59
N HIS A 80 6.07 7.12 4.78
CA HIS A 80 5.51 8.07 5.73
C HIS A 80 6.65 8.81 6.42
N MET A 81 6.57 10.14 6.47
CA MET A 81 7.53 11.02 7.13
C MET A 81 6.82 12.07 7.99
N THR A 82 7.42 12.45 9.11
CA THR A 82 7.07 13.71 9.78
C THR A 82 7.66 14.91 9.01
N PRO A 83 7.21 16.16 9.25
CA PRO A 83 7.86 17.34 8.67
C PRO A 83 9.36 17.44 9.00
N ASP A 84 9.78 17.03 10.21
CA ASP A 84 11.18 17.03 10.63
C ASP A 84 12.01 15.96 9.89
N ASP A 85 11.43 14.78 9.67
CA ASP A 85 12.06 13.76 8.82
C ASP A 85 12.22 14.28 7.40
N ALA A 86 11.17 14.86 6.82
CA ALA A 86 11.21 15.39 5.46
C ALA A 86 12.30 16.45 5.29
N LEU A 87 12.42 17.36 6.26
CA LEU A 87 13.49 18.35 6.32
C LEU A 87 14.89 17.69 6.41
N ARG A 88 15.04 16.69 7.27
CA ARG A 88 16.31 15.95 7.45
C ARG A 88 16.75 15.21 6.17
N TYR A 89 15.79 14.66 5.42
CA TYR A 89 16.05 13.97 4.15
C TYR A 89 16.06 14.92 2.93
N GLY A 90 15.77 16.21 3.10
CA GLY A 90 15.75 17.19 2.01
C GLY A 90 14.62 16.96 1.00
N VAL A 91 13.51 16.36 1.43
CA VAL A 91 12.33 16.04 0.61
C VAL A 91 11.11 16.83 1.06
N ARG A 92 10.08 16.89 0.22
CA ARG A 92 8.77 17.48 0.54
C ARG A 92 7.65 16.46 0.33
N ASP A 93 6.45 16.78 0.80
CA ASP A 93 5.27 15.97 0.47
C ASP A 93 5.17 15.79 -1.04
N LYS A 94 4.87 14.56 -1.48
CA LYS A 94 4.81 14.15 -2.89
C LYS A 94 6.14 14.10 -3.65
N SER A 95 7.29 14.29 -3.00
CA SER A 95 8.56 13.92 -3.62
C SER A 95 8.58 12.43 -3.95
N VAL A 96 9.28 12.05 -5.02
CA VAL A 96 9.54 10.65 -5.36
C VAL A 96 11.02 10.39 -5.23
N VAL A 97 11.37 9.31 -4.53
CA VAL A 97 12.75 8.93 -4.23
C VAL A 97 13.02 7.48 -4.62
N SER A 98 14.30 7.12 -4.70
CA SER A 98 14.71 5.71 -4.70
C SER A 98 15.20 5.27 -3.32
N VAL A 99 14.88 4.02 -2.94
CA VAL A 99 15.27 3.42 -1.66
C VAL A 99 15.96 2.09 -1.89
N ARG A 100 17.21 1.99 -1.42
CA ARG A 100 17.95 0.73 -1.40
C ARG A 100 17.67 -0.04 -0.13
N VAL A 101 17.38 -1.32 -0.26
CA VAL A 101 17.32 -2.29 0.85
C VAL A 101 18.44 -3.31 0.67
N ALA A 102 19.21 -3.54 1.73
CA ALA A 102 20.29 -4.52 1.73
C ALA A 102 19.78 -5.91 2.16
N GLY A 103 20.48 -6.97 1.76
CA GLY A 103 20.17 -8.36 2.14
C GLY A 103 20.56 -9.34 1.04
N ASP A 104 20.10 -10.58 1.16
CA ASP A 104 20.39 -11.66 0.18
C ASP A 104 19.82 -11.37 -1.22
N ARG A 105 18.81 -10.49 -1.29
CA ARG A 105 18.23 -9.96 -2.53
C ARG A 105 18.25 -8.43 -2.51
N GLU A 106 19.46 -7.87 -2.37
CA GLU A 106 19.64 -6.41 -2.44
C GLU A 106 18.92 -5.83 -3.65
N LEU A 107 18.15 -4.77 -3.41
CA LEU A 107 17.30 -4.13 -4.40
C LEU A 107 17.20 -2.64 -4.13
N GLU A 108 17.18 -1.85 -5.19
CA GLU A 108 16.80 -0.45 -5.13
C GLU A 108 15.39 -0.28 -5.71
N PHE A 109 14.44 0.08 -4.85
CA PHE A 109 13.10 0.46 -5.26
C PHE A 109 13.12 1.88 -5.78
N GLY A 110 12.87 2.07 -7.08
CA GLY A 110 12.49 3.37 -7.63
C GLY A 110 11.03 3.70 -7.35
N ASP A 111 10.63 4.90 -7.73
CA ASP A 111 9.26 5.40 -7.70
C ASP A 111 8.64 5.31 -6.30
N VAL A 112 9.39 5.67 -5.25
CA VAL A 112 8.90 5.64 -3.87
C VAL A 112 8.33 7.00 -3.50
N LEU A 113 7.01 7.06 -3.32
CA LEU A 113 6.31 8.30 -2.96
C LEU A 113 6.58 8.69 -1.51
N VAL A 114 6.97 9.94 -1.26
CA VAL A 114 7.07 10.52 0.08
C VAL A 114 5.73 11.14 0.47
N ARG A 115 5.24 10.78 1.66
CA ARG A 115 4.03 11.36 2.26
C ARG A 115 4.38 11.99 3.60
N VAL A 116 4.15 13.28 3.72
CA VAL A 116 4.52 14.06 4.92
C VAL A 116 3.28 14.43 5.72
N SER A 117 3.26 14.08 7.00
CA SER A 117 2.21 14.49 7.94
C SER A 117 2.73 14.51 9.37
N PRO A 118 2.29 15.47 10.22
CA PRO A 118 2.59 15.44 11.66
C PRO A 118 2.07 14.18 12.38
N SER A 119 1.09 13.49 11.81
CA SER A 119 0.50 12.26 12.38
C SER A 119 1.24 10.98 11.99
N PHE A 120 2.28 11.07 11.15
CA PHE A 120 3.03 9.94 10.67
C PHE A 120 4.22 9.58 11.56
N ARG A 121 4.78 8.39 11.31
CA ARG A 121 6.07 7.96 11.81
C ARG A 121 6.90 7.51 10.61
N LEU A 122 8.21 7.74 10.68
CA LEU A 122 9.14 7.33 9.62
C LEU A 122 9.03 5.83 9.35
N ALA A 123 8.43 5.47 8.21
CA ALA A 123 8.24 4.08 7.81
C ALA A 123 8.01 3.98 6.31
N MET A 124 8.71 3.06 5.64
CA MET A 124 8.42 2.67 4.27
C MET A 124 7.38 1.54 4.28
N HIS A 125 6.39 1.65 3.42
CA HIS A 125 5.34 0.68 3.21
C HIS A 125 5.53 0.01 1.85
N LEU A 126 5.66 -1.31 1.88
CA LEU A 126 5.71 -2.21 0.73
C LEU A 126 4.55 -3.19 0.83
N ASP A 127 4.01 -3.61 -0.30
CA ASP A 127 3.13 -4.78 -0.32
C ASP A 127 3.92 -6.10 -0.19
N THR A 128 3.22 -7.22 -0.13
CA THR A 128 3.86 -8.53 0.03
C THR A 128 4.66 -8.97 -1.20
N ASP A 129 4.23 -8.61 -2.41
CA ASP A 129 4.97 -8.96 -3.63
C ASP A 129 6.30 -8.20 -3.68
N GLU A 130 6.28 -6.91 -3.34
CA GLU A 130 7.47 -6.06 -3.26
C GLU A 130 8.43 -6.51 -2.16
N ALA A 131 7.93 -6.82 -0.97
CA ALA A 131 8.75 -7.32 0.12
C ALA A 131 9.40 -8.68 -0.22
N ASN A 132 8.66 -9.59 -0.86
CA ASN A 132 9.18 -10.87 -1.31
C ASN A 132 10.25 -10.72 -2.42
N ALA A 133 10.11 -9.73 -3.30
CA ALA A 133 11.10 -9.46 -4.34
C ALA A 133 12.48 -9.09 -3.76
N ALA A 134 12.50 -8.33 -2.67
CA ALA A 134 13.71 -7.96 -1.95
C ALA A 134 14.09 -8.89 -0.76
N ASN A 135 13.30 -9.94 -0.51
CA ASN A 135 13.45 -10.83 0.64
C ASN A 135 13.53 -10.08 1.99
N VAL A 136 12.67 -9.09 2.19
CA VAL A 136 12.63 -8.28 3.42
C VAL A 136 11.41 -8.59 4.27
N GLN A 137 11.55 -8.38 5.58
CA GLN A 137 10.47 -8.51 6.55
C GLN A 137 10.26 -7.19 7.28
N THR A 138 9.14 -7.07 8.01
CA THR A 138 8.88 -5.91 8.87
C THR A 138 10.05 -5.66 9.81
N GLY A 139 10.52 -4.41 9.85
CA GLY A 139 11.70 -4.00 10.63
C GLY A 139 13.00 -3.94 9.82
N ALA A 140 12.99 -4.37 8.55
CA ALA A 140 14.11 -4.13 7.64
C ALA A 140 14.42 -2.63 7.48
N GLN A 141 15.69 -2.32 7.25
CA GLN A 141 16.16 -0.95 7.06
C GLN A 141 16.38 -0.65 5.57
N GLY A 142 15.96 0.54 5.15
CA GLY A 142 16.18 1.07 3.82
C GLY A 142 16.94 2.40 3.86
N PHE A 143 17.64 2.68 2.77
CA PHE A 143 18.46 3.89 2.60
C PHE A 143 17.93 4.69 1.41
N VAL A 144 17.55 5.94 1.65
CA VAL A 144 17.17 6.86 0.57
C VAL A 144 18.43 7.17 -0.25
N MET A 145 18.42 6.83 -1.54
CA MET A 145 19.59 6.97 -2.41
C MET A 145 19.56 8.26 -3.22
N GLY A 146 18.39 8.69 -3.68
CA GLY A 146 18.26 9.91 -4.47
C GLY A 146 16.81 10.37 -4.67
N ILE A 147 16.65 11.64 -5.02
CA ILE A 147 15.36 12.25 -5.36
C ILE A 147 15.16 12.14 -6.87
N GLN A 148 14.08 11.49 -7.28
CA GLN A 148 13.73 11.27 -8.68
C GLN A 148 12.80 12.37 -9.21
N SER A 149 11.92 12.91 -8.36
CA SER A 149 11.10 14.09 -8.66
C SER A 149 10.63 14.79 -7.37
N GLN A 150 10.19 16.05 -7.50
CA GLN A 150 9.68 16.87 -6.39
C GLN A 150 8.43 17.66 -6.77
#